data_AF-A0A852WZH8-F1
#
_entry.id   AF-A0A852WZH8-F1
#
_cell.length_a   1.000
_cell.length_b   1.000
_cell.length_c   1.000
_cell.angle_alpha   90.00
_cell.angle_beta   90.00
_cell.angle_gamma   90.00
#
_symmetry.space_group_name_H-M   'P 1'
#
loop_
_entity.id
_entity.type
_entity.pdbx_description
1 polymer ?
#
loop_
_entity_poly.entity_id
_entity_poly.type
_entity_poly.pdbx_seq_one_letter_code
_entity_poly.pdbx_strand_id
1 'polypeptide(L)'
;MVQLYRERFAHYGHGTPEQAIVGLGGQIFMDKDSQEAVRRFRPYFDRAPVYGGGPSLEDFTSQTPLTVGSPQEVIERTLSFREYVGDYQRQLFLLDHAGLPLKTVLEQLDLLGEEVLPVLRKEYAATTPESVPEPPTHAARVAAARAKGDQPTETAEPATDRWTGTRAEDENSAPRR
;
A
#
# COMPACT_ATOMS: atom_id res chain seq x y z
N MET A 1 0.24 -17.37 4.77
CA MET A 1 0.65 -16.30 5.70
C MET A 1 -0.53 -15.58 6.35
N VAL A 2 -1.47 -14.99 5.59
CA VAL A 2 -2.61 -14.24 6.17
C VAL A 2 -3.50 -15.11 7.06
N GLN A 3 -3.83 -16.34 6.63
CA GLN A 3 -4.62 -17.28 7.45
C GLN A 3 -3.95 -17.56 8.80
N LEU A 4 -2.65 -17.87 8.80
CA LEU A 4 -1.88 -18.08 10.02
C LEU A 4 -1.90 -16.84 10.94
N TYR A 5 -1.79 -15.63 10.38
CA TYR A 5 -1.91 -14.39 11.15
C TYR A 5 -3.28 -14.30 11.85
N ARG A 6 -4.37 -14.55 11.12
CA ARG A 6 -5.74 -14.51 11.66
C ARG A 6 -5.98 -15.57 12.73
N GLU A 7 -5.51 -16.79 12.51
CA GLU A 7 -5.58 -17.87 13.50
C GLU A 7 -4.85 -17.51 14.79
N ARG A 8 -3.64 -16.93 14.69
CA ARG A 8 -2.89 -16.51 15.87
C ARG A 8 -3.50 -15.31 16.56
N PHE A 9 -4.05 -14.36 15.81
CA PHE A 9 -4.81 -13.23 16.35
C PHE A 9 -5.95 -13.71 17.27
N ALA A 10 -6.74 -14.68 16.80
CA ALA A 10 -7.81 -15.28 17.59
C ALA A 10 -7.29 -16.11 18.75
N HIS A 11 -6.25 -16.93 18.52
CA HIS A 11 -5.63 -17.78 19.56
C HIS A 11 -5.15 -16.97 20.78
N TYR A 12 -4.60 -15.77 20.56
CA TYR A 12 -4.16 -14.88 21.63
C TYR A 12 -5.25 -13.95 22.19
N GLY A 13 -6.51 -14.14 21.79
CA GLY A 13 -7.65 -13.43 22.36
C GLY A 13 -7.80 -11.98 21.89
N HIS A 14 -7.25 -11.61 20.73
CA HIS A 14 -7.39 -10.25 20.18
C HIS A 14 -8.73 -10.00 19.47
N GLY A 15 -9.55 -11.03 19.27
CA GLY A 15 -10.84 -10.97 18.60
C GLY A 15 -11.10 -12.19 17.72
N THR A 16 -12.06 -12.12 16.81
CA THR A 16 -12.27 -13.17 15.80
C THR A 16 -11.24 -13.05 14.65
N PRO A 17 -11.00 -14.12 13.88
CA PRO A 17 -10.12 -14.08 12.71
C PRO A 17 -10.43 -12.94 11.72
N GLU A 18 -11.72 -12.63 11.52
CA GLU A 18 -12.23 -11.62 10.59
C GLU A 18 -11.95 -10.19 11.07
N GLN A 19 -11.79 -10.00 12.39
CA GLN A 19 -11.46 -8.71 13.00
C GLN A 19 -9.97 -8.34 12.86
N ALA A 20 -9.13 -9.31 12.46
CA ALA A 20 -7.71 -9.08 12.28
C ALA A 20 -7.47 -8.19 11.04
N ILE A 21 -6.84 -7.04 11.26
CA ILE A 21 -6.61 -6.05 10.20
C ILE A 21 -5.49 -6.51 9.27
N VAL A 22 -5.77 -6.54 7.97
CA VAL A 22 -4.84 -6.91 6.91
C VAL A 22 -4.70 -5.75 5.93
N GLY A 23 -3.46 -5.47 5.54
CA GLY A 23 -3.13 -4.58 4.44
C GLY A 23 -2.37 -5.34 3.36
N LEU A 24 -2.64 -5.01 2.10
CA LEU A 24 -1.91 -5.50 0.94
C LEU A 24 -1.24 -4.35 0.20
N GLY A 25 -0.10 -4.64 -0.41
CA GLY A 25 0.65 -3.69 -1.21
C GLY A 25 1.18 -4.36 -2.47
N GLY A 26 1.13 -3.63 -3.58
CA GLY A 26 1.68 -4.06 -4.85
C GLY A 26 2.16 -2.86 -5.65
N GLN A 27 3.17 -3.08 -6.49
CA GLN A 27 3.55 -2.08 -7.48
C GLN A 27 2.60 -2.15 -8.66
N ILE A 28 2.25 -0.99 -9.21
CA ILE A 28 1.50 -0.92 -10.47
C ILE A 28 2.20 0.00 -11.46
N PHE A 29 2.06 -0.30 -12.74
CA PHE A 29 2.42 0.58 -13.83
C PHE A 29 1.38 0.45 -14.95
N MET A 30 0.85 1.58 -15.39
CA MET A 30 -0.34 1.66 -16.21
C MET A 30 -0.10 2.48 -17.47
N ASP A 31 -0.74 2.05 -18.54
CA ASP A 31 -1.00 2.83 -19.75
C ASP A 31 -2.40 2.44 -20.28
N LYS A 32 -3.03 3.28 -21.10
CA LYS A 32 -4.34 2.93 -21.68
C LYS A 32 -4.24 1.73 -22.63
N ASP A 33 -3.08 1.53 -23.25
CA ASP A 33 -2.72 0.29 -23.95
C ASP A 33 -1.82 -0.57 -23.06
N SER A 34 -2.29 -1.75 -22.65
CA SER A 34 -1.54 -2.69 -21.83
C SER A 34 -0.17 -3.05 -22.41
N GLN A 35 -0.08 -3.15 -23.74
CA GLN A 35 1.19 -3.46 -24.41
C GLN A 35 2.16 -2.28 -24.33
N GLU A 36 1.65 -1.05 -24.35
CA GLU A 36 2.46 0.16 -24.14
C GLU A 36 2.94 0.26 -22.69
N ALA A 37 2.10 -0.12 -21.72
CA ALA A 37 2.50 -0.19 -20.31
C ALA A 37 3.74 -1.09 -20.13
N VAL A 38 3.72 -2.29 -20.72
CA VAL A 38 4.84 -3.23 -20.70
C VAL A 38 6.07 -2.66 -21.40
N ARG A 39 5.91 -2.11 -22.62
CA ARG A 39 7.02 -1.51 -23.39
C ARG A 39 7.71 -0.39 -22.62
N ARG A 40 6.93 0.49 -21.99
CA ARG A 40 7.44 1.66 -21.24
C ARG A 40 8.08 1.26 -19.92
N PHE A 41 7.53 0.26 -19.23
CA PHE A 41 8.04 -0.13 -17.92
C PHE A 41 9.27 -1.04 -17.98
N ARG A 42 9.37 -1.90 -19.00
CA ARG A 42 10.42 -2.90 -19.11
C ARG A 42 11.85 -2.36 -18.96
N PRO A 43 12.25 -1.21 -19.54
CA PRO A 43 13.58 -0.65 -19.34
C PRO A 43 13.91 -0.32 -17.87
N TYR A 44 12.90 0.04 -17.08
CA TYR A 44 13.05 0.31 -15.65
C TYR A 44 13.10 -0.99 -14.84
N PHE A 45 12.24 -1.95 -15.18
CA PHE A 45 12.21 -3.25 -14.53
C PHE A 45 13.54 -4.01 -14.72
N ASP A 46 14.01 -4.16 -15.96
CA ASP A 46 15.20 -4.95 -16.31
C ASP A 46 16.49 -4.40 -15.67
N ARG A 47 16.50 -3.12 -15.28
CA ARG A 47 17.66 -2.43 -14.68
C ARG A 47 17.47 -2.04 -13.22
N ALA A 48 16.32 -2.36 -12.62
CA ALA A 48 16.07 -2.03 -11.23
C ALA A 48 17.06 -2.81 -10.34
N PRO A 49 17.70 -2.20 -9.33
CA PRO A 49 18.63 -2.89 -8.44
C PRO A 49 18.03 -4.11 -7.71
N VAL A 50 16.70 -4.15 -7.59
CA VAL A 50 15.94 -5.20 -6.89
C VAL A 50 15.45 -6.29 -7.84
N TYR A 51 15.28 -6.00 -9.14
CA TYR A 51 14.70 -6.94 -10.12
C TYR A 51 15.69 -7.40 -11.20
N GLY A 52 16.72 -6.59 -11.48
CA GLY A 52 17.70 -6.83 -12.53
C GLY A 52 18.46 -8.14 -12.32
N GLY A 53 18.52 -8.95 -13.38
CA GLY A 53 19.12 -10.30 -13.35
C GLY A 53 18.22 -11.39 -12.75
N GLY A 54 16.98 -11.04 -12.37
CA GLY A 54 15.96 -11.96 -11.88
C GLY A 54 15.05 -12.55 -12.98
N PRO A 55 13.85 -13.03 -12.61
CA PRO A 55 12.83 -13.52 -13.54
C PRO A 55 12.43 -12.49 -14.60
N SER A 56 11.84 -12.96 -15.70
CA SER A 56 11.24 -12.07 -16.70
C SER A 56 10.13 -11.22 -16.05
N LEU A 57 9.80 -10.06 -16.65
CA LEU A 57 8.67 -9.25 -16.19
C LEU A 57 7.38 -10.09 -16.13
N GLU A 58 7.14 -10.93 -17.14
CA GLU A 58 5.97 -11.81 -17.22
C GLU A 58 5.93 -12.82 -16.07
N ASP A 59 7.06 -13.47 -15.77
CA ASP A 59 7.15 -14.38 -14.64
C ASP A 59 6.93 -13.63 -13.32
N PHE A 60 7.52 -12.43 -13.20
CA PHE A 60 7.43 -11.63 -11.99
C PHE A 60 6.01 -11.11 -11.74
N THR A 61 5.30 -10.62 -12.77
CA THR A 61 3.89 -10.19 -12.64
C THR A 61 2.95 -11.35 -12.36
N SER A 62 3.26 -12.56 -12.86
CA SER A 62 2.45 -13.75 -12.58
C SER A 62 2.57 -14.22 -11.13
N GLN A 63 3.76 -14.09 -10.53
CA GLN A 63 4.08 -14.63 -9.20
C GLN A 63 3.93 -13.60 -8.07
N THR A 64 3.83 -12.32 -8.40
CA THR A 64 3.80 -11.24 -7.41
C THR A 64 2.59 -10.31 -7.61
N PRO A 65 2.34 -9.41 -6.65
CA PRO A 65 1.34 -8.35 -6.83
C PRO A 65 1.74 -7.24 -7.82
N LEU A 66 2.91 -7.30 -8.46
CA LEU A 66 3.27 -6.35 -9.53
C LEU A 66 2.29 -6.48 -10.69
N THR A 67 1.62 -5.40 -11.04
CA THR A 67 0.70 -5.36 -12.19
C THR A 67 1.15 -4.31 -13.18
N VAL A 68 1.41 -4.72 -14.43
CA VAL A 68 1.80 -3.84 -15.52
C VAL A 68 0.83 -4.03 -16.67
N GLY A 69 0.03 -3.02 -16.98
CA GLY A 69 -1.07 -3.17 -17.94
C GLY A 69 -2.00 -1.96 -18.00
N SER A 70 -3.25 -2.20 -18.36
CA SER A 70 -4.31 -1.19 -18.39
C SER A 70 -4.90 -0.91 -17.00
N PRO A 71 -5.57 0.23 -16.80
CA PRO A 71 -6.35 0.49 -15.59
C PRO A 71 -7.33 -0.65 -15.26
N GLN A 72 -7.97 -1.23 -16.29
CA GLN A 72 -8.90 -2.34 -16.12
C GLN A 72 -8.21 -3.60 -15.59
N GLU A 73 -7.05 -3.97 -16.13
CA GLU A 73 -6.27 -5.11 -15.62
C GLU A 73 -5.82 -4.88 -14.17
N VAL A 74 -5.45 -3.65 -13.80
CA VAL A 74 -5.12 -3.31 -12.42
C VAL A 74 -6.33 -3.44 -11.49
N ILE A 75 -7.52 -3.00 -11.92
CA ILE A 75 -8.76 -3.16 -11.17
C ILE A 75 -9.05 -4.65 -10.93
N GLU A 76 -9.08 -5.44 -12.01
CA GLU A 76 -9.38 -6.87 -11.95
C GLU A 76 -8.38 -7.63 -11.06
N ARG A 77 -7.08 -7.36 -11.25
CA ARG A 77 -6.03 -7.98 -10.46
C ARG A 77 -6.15 -7.62 -8.99
N THR A 78 -6.42 -6.35 -8.67
CA THR A 78 -6.59 -5.90 -7.27
C THR A 78 -7.80 -6.56 -6.61
N LEU A 79 -8.95 -6.63 -7.31
CA LEU A 79 -10.15 -7.27 -6.79
C LEU A 79 -9.93 -8.77 -6.55
N SER A 80 -9.18 -9.43 -7.43
CA SER A 80 -8.83 -10.86 -7.28
C SER A 80 -8.06 -11.16 -6.00
N PHE A 81 -7.37 -10.18 -5.39
CA PHE A 81 -6.59 -10.43 -4.18
C PHE A 81 -7.45 -10.95 -3.01
N ARG A 82 -8.75 -10.61 -2.98
CA ARG A 82 -9.69 -11.15 -1.98
C ARG A 82 -9.85 -12.66 -2.06
N GLU A 83 -9.70 -13.25 -3.25
CA GLU A 83 -9.76 -14.70 -3.44
C GLU A 83 -8.61 -15.42 -2.71
N TYR A 84 -7.46 -14.74 -2.60
CA TYR A 84 -6.26 -15.31 -1.98
C TYR A 84 -6.14 -14.99 -0.49
N VAL A 85 -6.51 -13.78 -0.06
CA VAL A 85 -6.29 -13.31 1.32
C VAL A 85 -7.57 -13.09 2.13
N GLY A 86 -8.74 -13.22 1.51
CA GLY A 86 -10.02 -12.81 2.06
C GLY A 86 -10.17 -11.28 2.12
N ASP A 87 -11.13 -10.81 2.90
CA ASP A 87 -11.39 -9.37 3.03
C ASP A 87 -10.25 -8.65 3.74
N TYR A 88 -9.88 -7.46 3.29
CA TYR A 88 -8.77 -6.70 3.86
C TYR A 88 -9.08 -5.21 3.81
N GLN A 89 -8.46 -4.44 4.71
CA GLN A 89 -8.89 -3.08 5.03
C GLN A 89 -8.06 -2.01 4.31
N ARG A 90 -6.86 -2.37 3.83
CA ARG A 90 -5.94 -1.40 3.24
C ARG A 90 -5.28 -1.94 1.99
N GLN A 91 -5.50 -1.27 0.86
CA GLN A 91 -4.70 -1.43 -0.33
C GLN A 91 -3.66 -0.33 -0.40
N LEU A 92 -2.41 -0.70 -0.65
CA LEU A 92 -1.28 0.18 -0.90
C LEU A 92 -0.83 0.00 -2.35
N PHE A 93 -0.50 1.11 -3.01
CA PHE A 93 0.03 1.12 -4.37
C PHE A 93 1.41 1.75 -4.34
N LEU A 94 2.39 1.04 -4.89
CA LEU A 94 3.73 1.55 -5.14
C LEU A 94 3.81 2.03 -6.58
N LEU A 95 4.14 3.30 -6.81
CA LEU A 95 4.06 3.97 -8.13
C LEU A 95 5.38 4.58 -8.59
N ASP A 96 6.32 4.80 -7.68
CA ASP A 96 7.55 5.58 -7.89
C ASP A 96 8.82 4.74 -7.84
N HIS A 97 8.68 3.41 -7.91
CA HIS A 97 9.80 2.49 -7.81
C HIS A 97 10.57 2.33 -9.14
N ALA A 98 11.71 1.63 -9.11
CA ALA A 98 12.55 1.32 -10.28
C ALA A 98 13.19 2.53 -11.00
N GLY A 99 13.23 3.70 -10.35
CA GLY A 99 13.87 4.90 -10.91
C GLY A 99 13.04 5.60 -11.97
N LEU A 100 11.71 5.49 -11.89
CA LEU A 100 10.79 6.17 -12.79
C LEU A 100 10.97 7.70 -12.75
N PRO A 101 10.94 8.39 -13.91
CA PRO A 101 10.96 9.85 -13.94
C PRO A 101 9.73 10.43 -13.25
N LEU A 102 9.88 11.58 -12.57
CA LEU A 102 8.79 12.27 -11.86
C LEU A 102 7.54 12.43 -12.73
N LYS A 103 7.69 12.85 -13.98
CA LYS A 103 6.56 13.02 -14.91
C LYS A 103 5.77 11.73 -15.05
N THR A 104 6.45 10.59 -15.20
CA THR A 104 5.79 9.28 -15.33
C THR A 104 5.06 8.93 -14.03
N VAL A 105 5.65 9.17 -12.86
CA VAL A 105 4.98 8.93 -11.57
C VAL A 105 3.70 9.76 -11.43
N LEU A 106 3.72 11.03 -11.85
CA LEU A 106 2.53 11.88 -11.84
C LEU A 106 1.46 11.36 -12.81
N GLU A 107 1.83 10.91 -14.02
CA GLU A 107 0.91 10.25 -14.95
C GLU A 107 0.27 8.99 -14.34
N GLN A 108 1.03 8.21 -13.56
CA GLN A 108 0.50 7.05 -12.84
C GLN A 108 -0.49 7.43 -11.75
N LEU A 109 -0.25 8.54 -11.04
CA LEU A 109 -1.17 9.08 -10.04
C LEU A 109 -2.48 9.56 -10.66
N ASP A 110 -2.41 10.20 -11.84
CA ASP A 110 -3.60 10.62 -12.59
C ASP A 110 -4.46 9.40 -12.97
N LEU A 111 -3.85 8.38 -13.60
CA LEU A 111 -4.56 7.13 -13.94
C LEU A 111 -5.13 6.41 -12.72
N LEU A 112 -4.38 6.35 -11.62
CA LEU A 112 -4.87 5.75 -10.38
C LEU A 112 -6.08 6.53 -9.84
N GLY A 113 -6.00 7.85 -9.80
CA GLY A 113 -7.03 8.73 -9.25
C GLY A 113 -8.31 8.78 -10.09
N GLU A 114 -8.17 8.83 -11.41
CA GLU A 114 -9.29 9.02 -12.34
C GLU A 114 -9.95 7.70 -12.73
N GLU A 115 -9.17 6.66 -13.01
CA GLU A 115 -9.70 5.42 -13.62
C GLU A 115 -9.87 4.29 -12.61
N VAL A 116 -8.92 4.13 -11.67
CA VAL A 116 -8.85 2.94 -10.81
C VAL A 116 -9.58 3.11 -9.49
N LEU A 117 -9.24 4.15 -8.72
CA LEU A 117 -9.78 4.34 -7.36
C LEU A 117 -11.31 4.48 -7.30
N PRO A 118 -11.99 5.18 -8.23
CA PRO A 118 -13.45 5.28 -8.22
C PRO A 118 -14.12 3.90 -8.37
N VAL A 119 -13.60 3.06 -9.26
CA VAL A 119 -14.13 1.72 -9.50
C VAL A 119 -13.86 0.83 -8.30
N LEU A 120 -12.62 0.77 -7.80
CA LEU A 120 -12.29 -0.04 -6.63
C LEU A 120 -13.14 0.35 -5.42
N ARG A 121 -13.29 1.64 -5.12
CA ARG A 121 -14.13 2.09 -3.99
C ARG A 121 -15.57 1.63 -4.13
N LYS A 122 -16.13 1.71 -5.34
CA LYS A 122 -17.50 1.24 -5.62
C LYS A 122 -17.62 -0.27 -5.39
N GLU A 123 -16.71 -1.05 -5.96
CA GLU A 123 -16.73 -2.51 -5.87
C GLU A 123 -16.53 -3.00 -4.44
N TYR A 124 -15.57 -2.44 -3.69
CA TYR A 124 -15.38 -2.79 -2.27
C TYR A 124 -16.58 -2.39 -1.42
N ALA A 125 -17.18 -1.20 -1.63
CA ALA A 125 -18.36 -0.80 -0.87
C ALA A 125 -19.56 -1.72 -1.13
N ALA A 126 -19.69 -2.26 -2.35
CA ALA A 126 -20.80 -3.16 -2.72
C ALA A 126 -20.63 -4.59 -2.19
N THR A 127 -19.39 -5.04 -1.97
CA THR A 127 -19.08 -6.46 -1.74
C THR A 127 -18.44 -6.76 -0.38
N THR A 128 -18.09 -5.75 0.43
CA THR A 128 -17.49 -5.97 1.75
C THR A 128 -18.57 -6.36 2.77
N PRO A 129 -18.48 -7.52 3.44
CA PRO A 129 -19.44 -7.92 4.47
C PRO A 129 -19.41 -6.98 5.68
N GLU A 130 -20.55 -6.78 6.34
CA GLU A 130 -20.66 -5.97 7.58
C GLU A 130 -19.82 -6.50 8.74
N SER A 131 -19.47 -7.80 8.71
CA SER A 131 -18.60 -8.42 9.72
C SER A 131 -17.14 -7.97 9.62
N VAL A 132 -16.74 -7.37 8.49
CA VAL A 132 -15.37 -6.89 8.29
C VAL A 132 -15.22 -5.56 9.03
N PRO A 133 -14.23 -5.41 9.92
CA PRO A 133 -14.03 -4.17 10.65
C PRO A 133 -13.62 -3.03 9.72
N GLU A 134 -14.07 -1.82 10.06
CA GLU A 134 -13.65 -0.59 9.40
C GLU A 134 -12.11 -0.42 9.44
N PRO A 135 -11.51 0.16 8.39
CA PRO A 135 -10.08 0.40 8.34
C PRO A 135 -9.59 1.28 9.49
N PRO A 136 -8.36 1.06 9.99
CA PRO A 136 -7.78 1.83 11.09
C PRO A 136 -7.34 3.22 10.64
N THR A 137 -8.27 4.12 10.36
CA THR A 137 -7.93 5.50 9.98
C THR A 137 -7.28 6.26 11.14
N HIS A 138 -6.41 7.23 10.83
CA HIS A 138 -5.79 8.08 11.85
C HIS A 138 -6.86 8.75 12.74
N ALA A 139 -7.91 9.32 12.14
CA ALA A 139 -9.00 9.95 12.87
C ALA A 139 -9.70 8.99 13.85
N ALA A 140 -10.02 7.77 13.41
CA ALA A 140 -10.63 6.75 14.26
C ALA A 140 -9.71 6.35 15.43
N ARG A 141 -8.39 6.24 15.17
CA ARG A 141 -7.40 5.87 16.20
C ARG A 141 -7.23 6.98 17.24
N VAL A 142 -7.18 8.24 16.81
CA VAL A 142 -7.16 9.40 17.71
C VAL A 142 -8.43 9.48 18.55
N ALA A 143 -9.61 9.29 17.94
CA ALA A 143 -10.87 9.28 18.67
C ALA A 143 -10.92 8.17 19.73
N ALA A 144 -10.47 6.95 19.37
CA ALA A 144 -10.40 5.82 20.30
C ALA A 144 -9.41 6.06 21.45
N ALA A 145 -8.25 6.67 21.18
CA ALA A 145 -7.27 7.03 22.21
C ALA A 145 -7.86 8.06 23.19
N ARG A 146 -8.46 9.14 22.66
CA ARG A 146 -9.14 10.16 23.47
C ARG A 146 -10.26 9.57 24.34
N ALA A 147 -11.04 8.64 23.80
CA ALA A 147 -12.10 7.96 24.55
C ALA A 147 -11.55 7.09 25.70
N LYS A 148 -10.31 6.60 25.60
CA LYS A 148 -9.61 5.87 26.66
C LYS A 148 -8.95 6.79 27.70
N GLY A 149 -9.02 8.11 27.51
CA GLY A 149 -8.36 9.08 28.37
C GLY A 149 -6.91 9.36 28.01
N ASP A 150 -6.41 8.83 26.88
CA ASP A 150 -5.11 9.22 26.36
C ASP A 150 -5.21 10.66 25.81
N GLN A 151 -4.63 11.60 26.55
CA GLN A 151 -4.51 12.98 26.10
C GLN A 151 -3.35 13.06 25.10
N PRO A 152 -3.57 13.63 23.90
CA PRO A 152 -2.46 14.03 23.04
C PRO A 152 -1.56 14.95 23.87
N THR A 153 -0.27 14.65 23.95
CA THR A 153 0.69 15.53 24.62
C THR A 153 0.82 16.81 23.77
N GLU A 154 -0.06 17.79 23.98
CA GLU A 154 -0.03 19.11 23.30
C GLU A 154 1.25 19.91 23.59
N THR A 155 2.07 19.44 24.54
CA THR A 155 3.30 20.07 25.01
C THR A 155 4.45 19.08 25.19
N ALA A 156 4.48 17.97 24.44
CA ALA A 156 5.70 17.19 24.39
C ALA A 156 6.77 18.05 23.73
N GLU A 157 7.78 18.47 24.51
CA GLU A 157 9.06 18.84 23.92
C GLU A 157 9.42 17.78 22.87
N PRO A 158 9.85 18.18 21.66
CA PRO A 158 10.21 17.23 20.62
C PRO A 158 11.11 16.17 21.21
N ALA A 159 10.69 14.91 21.11
CA ALA A 159 11.39 13.81 21.75
C ALA A 159 12.82 13.76 21.19
N THR A 160 13.80 14.00 22.05
CA THR A 160 15.19 13.69 21.73
C THR A 160 15.30 12.18 21.60
N ASP A 161 15.78 11.72 20.45
CA ASP A 161 16.02 10.30 20.23
C ASP A 161 16.98 9.80 21.31
N ARG A 162 16.60 8.69 21.96
CA ARG A 162 17.33 8.16 23.11
C ARG A 162 18.74 7.68 22.76
N TRP A 163 18.98 7.34 21.50
CA TRP A 163 20.23 6.81 21.00
C TRP A 163 21.14 7.88 20.42
N THR A 164 20.59 8.85 19.68
CA THR A 164 21.37 9.92 19.06
C THR A 164 21.49 11.16 19.94
N GLY A 165 20.58 11.35 20.91
CA GLY A 165 20.50 12.55 21.74
C GLY A 165 20.07 13.80 20.97
N THR A 166 19.73 13.66 19.68
CA THR A 166 19.29 14.74 18.79
C THR A 166 17.78 14.68 18.59
N ARG A 167 17.19 15.82 18.24
CA ARG A 167 15.81 15.90 17.79
C ARG A 167 15.76 15.65 16.27
N ALA A 168 14.60 15.23 15.78
CA ALA A 168 14.39 14.98 14.35
C ALA A 168 14.66 16.24 13.49
N GLU A 169 14.43 17.43 14.05
CA GLU A 169 14.68 18.72 13.42
C GLU A 169 16.15 19.17 13.41
N ASP A 170 17.00 18.62 14.27
CA ASP A 170 18.40 19.07 14.40
C ASP A 170 19.24 18.71 13.16
N GLU A 171 18.90 17.62 12.46
CA GLU A 171 19.60 17.18 11.25
C GLU A 171 19.25 18.02 10.00
N ASN A 172 18.14 18.78 10.02
CA ASN A 172 17.69 19.59 8.88
C ASN A 172 18.42 20.94 8.73
N SER A 173 19.41 21.22 9.58
CA SER A 173 20.14 22.50 9.61
C SER A 173 21.51 22.47 8.94
N ALA A 174 21.96 21.32 8.42
CA ALA A 174 23.23 21.26 7.69
C ALA A 174 23.11 21.94 6.32
N PRO A 175 24.04 22.85 5.93
CA PRO A 175 24.05 23.40 4.59
C PRO A 175 24.22 22.27 3.58
N ARG A 176 23.25 22.13 2.67
CA ARG A 176 23.35 21.21 1.53
C ARG A 176 24.61 21.59 0.74
N ARG A 177 25.61 20.70 0.74
CA ARG A 177 26.79 20.82 -0.12
C ARG A 177 26.46 20.42 -1.55
#